data_AF-A0A6I6MTW7-F1
#
_entry.id   AF-A0A6I6MTW7-F1
#
_cell.length_a   1.000
_cell.length_b   1.000
_cell.length_c   1.000
_cell.angle_alpha   90.00
_cell.angle_beta   90.00
_cell.angle_gamma   90.00
#
_symmetry.space_group_name_H-M   'P 1'
#
loop_
_entity.id
_entity.type
_entity.pdbx_description
1 polymer ?
#
loop_
_entity_poly.entity_id
_entity_poly.type
_entity_poly.pdbx_seq_one_letter_code
_entity_poly.pdbx_strand_id
1 'polypeptide(L)'
;MITERDRGYEYFFEVHYPLTSSQGYDCVSHRYDCVIDETRRYIHDFEAVAERTATTIDLYRGMLELHPDRVNQGALWGSARSAKG
;
A
#
# COMPACT_ATOMS: atom_id res chain seq x y z
N MET A 1 -24.94 4.08 0.44
CA MET A 1 -25.34 4.30 1.85
C MET A 1 -25.06 3.00 2.58
N ILE A 2 -23.87 2.86 3.16
CA ILE A 2 -23.50 1.69 3.97
C ILE A 2 -23.61 2.14 5.41
N THR A 3 -24.49 1.47 6.15
CA THR A 3 -24.92 1.82 7.49
C THR A 3 -23.90 1.39 8.53
N GLU A 4 -23.51 2.31 9.41
CA GLU A 4 -22.79 2.01 10.64
C GLU A 4 -23.57 1.04 11.52
N ARG A 5 -22.93 -0.05 11.94
CA ARG A 5 -23.11 -0.62 13.29
C ARG A 5 -21.95 -1.56 13.61
N ASP A 6 -21.32 -1.27 14.75
CA ASP A 6 -20.53 -2.17 15.58
C ASP A 6 -19.42 -2.95 14.88
N ARG A 7 -18.22 -2.36 14.80
CA ARG A 7 -17.00 -2.94 15.41
C ARG A 7 -16.08 -1.81 15.82
N GLY A 8 -15.74 -1.75 17.10
CA GLY A 8 -14.71 -0.85 17.61
C GLY A 8 -13.39 -1.14 16.90
N TYR A 9 -12.90 -0.16 16.14
CA TYR A 9 -11.52 -0.12 15.67
C TYR A 9 -10.76 0.82 16.59
N GLU A 10 -10.65 0.46 17.86
CA GLU A 10 -9.61 1.03 18.72
C GLU A 10 -8.32 0.25 18.43
N TYR A 11 -7.76 0.49 17.25
CA TYR A 11 -6.37 0.14 16.98
C TYR A 11 -5.53 1.39 17.24
N PHE A 12 -5.35 1.72 18.53
CA PHE A 12 -4.24 2.53 18.97
C PHE A 12 -2.95 1.71 18.73
N PHE A 13 -2.48 1.74 17.48
CA PHE A 13 -1.11 1.36 17.18
C PHE A 13 -0.21 2.49 17.67
N GLU A 14 0.09 2.52 18.97
CA GLU A 14 1.33 3.12 19.47
C GLU A 14 2.49 2.24 19.02
N VAL A 15 2.74 2.21 17.71
CA VAL A 15 4.03 1.72 17.22
C VAL A 15 4.95 2.92 17.20
N HIS A 16 5.69 3.06 18.29
CA HIS A 16 6.89 3.88 18.32
C HIS A 16 7.94 3.22 17.42
N TYR A 17 7.77 3.36 16.10
CA TYR A 17 8.83 3.07 15.16
C TYR A 17 9.91 4.14 15.35
N PRO A 18 11.16 3.80 15.70
CA PRO A 18 12.24 4.76 15.58
C PRO A 18 12.27 5.22 14.13
N LEU A 19 12.04 6.51 13.89
CA LEU A 19 11.88 7.11 12.57
C LEU A 19 13.24 7.25 11.86
N THR A 20 13.97 6.15 11.71
CA THR A 20 15.22 6.06 10.95
C THR A 20 15.03 5.07 9.81
N SER A 21 14.72 5.62 8.63
CA SER A 21 14.97 5.08 7.28
C SER A 21 14.81 3.57 7.06
N SER A 22 13.68 2.96 7.41
CA SER A 22 13.43 1.53 7.14
C SER A 22 12.60 1.24 5.88
N GLN A 23 12.19 2.26 5.12
CA GLN A 23 11.32 2.06 3.94
C GLN A 23 11.77 2.78 2.65
N GLY A 24 13.00 3.28 2.56
CA GLY A 24 13.50 3.84 1.29
C GLY A 24 12.76 5.10 0.81
N TYR A 25 12.06 5.82 1.69
CA TYR A 25 11.42 7.08 1.33
C TYR A 25 12.47 8.17 1.13
N ASP A 26 12.69 8.56 -0.12
CA ASP A 26 13.54 9.70 -0.47
C ASP A 26 12.75 11.00 -0.36
N CYS A 27 12.62 11.55 0.86
CA CYS A 27 11.92 12.80 1.08
C CYS A 27 12.54 13.64 2.21
N VAL A 28 13.16 14.76 1.83
CA VAL A 28 13.76 15.75 2.74
C VAL A 28 13.01 17.08 2.63
N SER A 29 11.83 17.26 3.24
CA SER A 29 11.36 18.62 3.63
C SER A 29 10.07 18.66 4.50
N HIS A 30 9.04 17.85 4.27
CA HIS A 30 7.83 17.82 5.11
C HIS A 30 7.30 16.38 5.19
N ARG A 31 7.66 15.69 6.29
CA ARG A 31 7.59 14.22 6.38
C ARG A 31 6.19 13.61 6.31
N TYR A 32 5.14 14.38 6.59
CA TYR A 32 3.77 13.88 6.54
C TYR A 32 3.20 13.94 5.12
N ASP A 33 3.48 15.01 4.37
CA ASP A 33 2.94 15.20 3.02
C ASP A 33 3.50 14.15 2.05
N CYS A 34 4.80 13.86 2.13
CA CYS A 34 5.43 12.83 1.30
C CYS A 34 4.86 11.42 1.55
N VAL A 35 4.53 11.06 2.80
CA VAL A 35 3.95 9.74 3.09
C VAL A 35 2.55 9.62 2.48
N ILE A 36 1.77 10.70 2.52
CA ILE A 36 0.44 10.76 1.91
C ILE A 36 0.54 10.69 0.39
N ASP A 37 1.47 11.42 -0.23
CA ASP A 37 1.66 11.41 -1.67
C ASP A 37 2.19 10.07 -2.18
N GLU A 38 3.12 9.44 -1.47
CA GLU A 38 3.60 8.08 -1.78
C GLU A 38 2.47 7.05 -1.70
N THR A 39 1.64 7.16 -0.66
CA THR A 39 0.47 6.29 -0.50
C THR A 39 -0.55 6.52 -1.62
N ARG A 40 -0.80 7.78 -2.01
CA ARG A 40 -1.70 8.11 -3.13
C ARG A 40 -1.17 7.54 -4.44
N ARG A 41 0.13 7.70 -4.71
CA ARG A 41 0.79 7.11 -5.89
C ARG A 41 0.62 5.60 -5.93
N TYR A 42 0.93 4.91 -4.82
CA TYR A 42 0.78 3.46 -4.72
C TYR A 42 -0.65 2.98 -5.04
N ILE A 43 -1.68 3.69 -4.56
CA ILE A 43 -3.07 3.33 -4.82
C ILE A 43 -3.40 3.48 -6.31
N HIS A 44 -3.01 4.59 -6.93
CA HIS A 44 -3.25 4.81 -8.37
C HIS A 44 -2.48 3.83 -9.25
N ASP A 45 -1.23 3.53 -8.91
CA ASP A 45 -0.43 2.53 -9.61
C ASP A 45 -1.08 1.15 -9.51
N PHE A 46 -1.60 0.78 -8.32
CA PHE A 46 -2.33 -0.47 -8.13
C PHE A 46 -3.59 -0.55 -9.01
N GLU A 47 -4.41 0.50 -9.04
CA GLU A 47 -5.60 0.58 -9.90
C GLU A 47 -5.21 0.42 -11.38
N ALA A 48 -4.22 1.18 -11.85
CA ALA A 48 -3.76 1.15 -13.23
C ALA A 48 -3.13 -0.19 -13.64
N VAL A 49 -2.42 -0.87 -12.73
CA VAL A 49 -1.88 -2.22 -12.98
C VAL A 49 -3.04 -3.23 -13.00
N ALA A 50 -4.00 -3.12 -12.09
CA ALA A 50 -5.16 -4.00 -12.03
C ALA A 50 -6.01 -3.89 -13.30
N GLU A 51 -6.19 -2.71 -13.88
CA GLU A 51 -6.92 -2.54 -15.14
C GLU A 51 -6.26 -3.26 -16.32
N ARG A 52 -4.92 -3.23 -16.41
CA ARG A 52 -4.17 -3.81 -17.54
C ARG A 52 -3.79 -5.28 -17.39
N THR A 53 -4.04 -5.89 -16.23
CA THR A 53 -3.65 -7.27 -15.92
C THR A 53 -4.87 -8.18 -15.76
N ALA A 54 -4.72 -9.45 -16.15
CA ALA A 54 -5.79 -10.44 -16.06
C ALA A 54 -5.64 -11.34 -14.82
N THR A 55 -4.41 -11.60 -14.37
CA THR A 55 -4.14 -12.60 -13.34
C THR A 55 -3.58 -11.98 -12.06
N THR A 56 -3.79 -12.66 -10.94
CA THR A 56 -3.19 -12.33 -9.63
C THR A 56 -1.67 -12.20 -9.73
N ILE A 57 -0.99 -13.08 -10.47
CA ILE A 57 0.46 -13.07 -10.58
C ILE A 57 0.96 -11.89 -11.42
N ASP A 58 0.24 -11.51 -12.47
CA ASP A 58 0.61 -10.37 -13.32
C ASP A 58 0.42 -9.05 -12.56
N LEU A 59 -0.67 -8.92 -11.81
CA LEU A 59 -0.90 -7.76 -10.93
C LEU A 59 0.19 -7.66 -9.86
N TYR A 60 0.51 -8.78 -9.19
CA TYR A 60 1.56 -8.82 -8.18
C TYR A 60 2.94 -8.42 -8.73
N ARG A 61 3.34 -8.99 -9.86
CA ARG A 61 4.63 -8.68 -10.51
C ARG A 61 4.69 -7.24 -11.01
N GLY A 62 3.63 -6.75 -11.64
CA GLY A 62 3.56 -5.37 -12.11
C GLY A 62 3.73 -4.35 -10.98
N MET A 63 3.19 -4.64 -9.80
CA MET A 63 3.40 -3.78 -8.62
C MET A 63 4.81 -3.87 -8.05
N LEU A 64 5.48 -5.03 -8.12
CA LEU A 64 6.89 -5.15 -7.71
C LEU A 64 7.84 -4.44 -8.66
N GLU A 65 7.50 -4.33 -9.95
CA GLU A 65 8.28 -3.55 -10.92
C GLU A 65 8.23 -2.05 -10.62
N LEU A 66 7.06 -1.54 -10.21
CA LEU A 66 6.87 -0.12 -9.86
C LEU A 66 7.37 0.23 -8.45
N HIS A 67 7.25 -0.70 -7.50
CA HIS A 67 7.62 -0.50 -6.10
C HIS A 67 8.51 -1.65 -5.58
N PRO A 68 9.75 -1.78 -6.09
CA PRO A 68 10.64 -2.89 -5.75
C PRO A 68 11.02 -2.92 -4.27
N ASP A 69 11.13 -1.75 -3.64
CA ASP A 69 11.55 -1.60 -2.25
C ASP A 69 10.40 -1.76 -1.24
N ARG A 70 9.19 -2.17 -1.69
CA ARG A 70 8.05 -2.35 -0.80
C ARG A 70 8.32 -3.47 0.20
N VAL A 71 8.50 -3.11 1.46
CA VAL A 71 8.75 -4.05 2.56
C VAL A 71 7.59 -5.05 2.74
N ASN A 72 6.34 -4.61 2.53
CA ASN A 72 5.17 -5.44 2.80
C ASN A 72 4.70 -6.25 1.57
N GLN A 73 5.56 -7.06 0.97
CA GLN A 73 5.19 -7.86 -0.21
C GLN A 73 4.04 -8.86 0.07
N GLY A 74 3.95 -9.38 1.29
CA GLY A 74 2.88 -10.29 1.70
C GLY A 74 1.48 -9.65 1.63
N ALA A 75 1.32 -8.41 2.11
CA ALA A 75 0.05 -7.71 1.97
C ALA A 75 -0.27 -7.38 0.51
N LEU A 76 0.73 -7.07 -0.33
CA LEU A 76 0.53 -6.86 -1.77
C LEU A 76 -0.02 -8.14 -2.42
N TRP A 77 0.55 -9.30 -2.11
CA TRP A 77 0.04 -10.59 -2.59
C TRP A 77 -1.41 -10.83 -2.17
N GLY A 78 -1.75 -10.54 -0.91
CA GLY A 78 -3.13 -10.61 -0.41
C GLY A 78 -4.08 -9.72 -1.20
N SER A 79 -3.72 -8.44 -1.41
CA SER A 79 -4.50 -7.49 -2.20
C SER A 79 -4.67 -7.94 -3.66
N ALA A 80 -3.62 -8.46 -4.29
CA ALA A 80 -3.67 -8.96 -5.66
C ALA A 80 -4.64 -10.14 -5.80
N ARG A 81 -4.62 -11.09 -4.85
CA ARG A 81 -5.58 -12.20 -4.79
C ARG A 81 -7.01 -11.71 -4.61
N SER A 82 -7.23 -10.79 -3.69
CA SER A 82 -8.56 -10.19 -3.51
C SER A 82 -9.08 -9.50 -4.76
N ALA A 83 -8.20 -8.89 -5.57
CA ALA A 83 -8.59 -8.17 -6.78
C ALA A 83 -8.82 -9.08 -8.01
N LYS A 84 -8.15 -10.23 -8.10
CA LYS A 84 -8.11 -11.05 -9.34
C LYS A 84 -8.41 -12.54 -9.17
N GLY A 85 -8.48 -13.08 -7.94
CA GLY A 85 -8.76 -14.49 -7.66
C GLY A 85 -7.91 -15.08 -6.54
#